data_AF-D4LTG1-F1
#
_entry.id   AF-D4LTG1-F1
#
_cell.length_a   1.000
_cell.length_b   1.000
_cell.length_c   1.000
_cell.angle_alpha   90.00
_cell.angle_beta   90.00
_cell.angle_gamma   90.00
#
_symmetry.space_group_name_H-M   'P 1'
#
loop_
_entity.id
_entity.type
_entity.pdbx_description
1 polymer ?
#
loop_
_entity_poly.entity_id
_entity_poly.type
_entity_poly.pdbx_seq_one_letter_code
_entity_poly.pdbx_strand_id
1 'polypeptide(L)'
;MEKELCFIIEEDKLFLEKVLVDYLDVPIFFLCKSKKSYYIVLCIDMEELDYIVERLSVGEVYKLFHGEIAMRDVFLLHERFWKVSSGENVTLDRVERCTKEQLDVNVLPESGAEFRILTSDMEKYVKSFDSMFFQQGYSNSFTTIVEEIKENCDGILGCRIEEFLDMSDLSYDIEIKPTVSERIYDKGFCSREPNSATYVNCSNNGMWESSEWLGTAA
;
A
#
# COMPACT_ATOMS: atom_id res chain seq x y z
N MET A 1 15.89 -9.23 -10.87
CA MET A 1 14.83 -10.24 -11.00
C MET A 1 13.79 -9.69 -11.94
N GLU A 2 13.31 -10.50 -12.88
CA GLU A 2 12.15 -10.12 -13.70
C GLU A 2 10.93 -10.05 -12.78
N LYS A 3 10.15 -8.96 -12.87
CA LYS A 3 8.92 -8.83 -12.09
C LYS A 3 7.86 -9.73 -12.73
N GLU A 4 7.12 -10.47 -11.92
CA GLU A 4 6.06 -11.37 -12.36
C GLU A 4 4.90 -10.56 -12.95
N LEU A 5 4.45 -10.90 -14.16
CA LEU A 5 3.27 -10.28 -14.79
C LEU A 5 2.01 -10.92 -14.23
N CYS A 6 1.19 -10.17 -13.51
CA CYS A 6 -0.05 -10.68 -12.92
C CYS A 6 -1.24 -10.52 -13.86
N PHE A 7 -1.44 -9.32 -14.40
CA PHE A 7 -2.65 -8.97 -15.15
C PHE A 7 -2.36 -8.06 -16.34
N ILE A 8 -3.26 -8.07 -17.33
CA ILE A 8 -3.33 -7.06 -18.39
C ILE A 8 -4.70 -6.36 -18.27
N ILE A 9 -4.70 -5.11 -17.81
CA ILE A 9 -5.93 -4.32 -17.62
C ILE A 9 -5.87 -3.11 -18.53
N GLU A 10 -6.86 -2.94 -19.43
CA GLU A 10 -6.91 -1.82 -20.38
C GLU A 10 -5.60 -1.64 -21.16
N GLU A 11 -5.01 -2.76 -21.63
CA GLU A 11 -3.71 -2.84 -22.31
C GLU A 11 -2.48 -2.50 -21.43
N ASP A 12 -2.68 -2.14 -20.16
CA ASP A 12 -1.60 -1.90 -19.20
C ASP A 12 -1.18 -3.21 -18.52
N LYS A 13 0.14 -3.43 -18.46
CA LYS A 13 0.73 -4.63 -17.85
C LYS A 13 0.98 -4.38 -16.37
N LEU A 14 0.34 -5.16 -15.52
CA LEU A 14 0.45 -5.06 -14.07
C LEU A 14 1.40 -6.13 -13.55
N PHE A 15 2.51 -5.70 -12.96
CA PHE A 15 3.51 -6.60 -12.41
C PHE A 15 3.41 -6.67 -10.89
N LEU A 16 3.68 -7.83 -10.30
CA LEU A 16 3.77 -7.99 -8.85
C LEU A 16 4.84 -7.05 -8.30
N GLU A 17 4.44 -6.16 -7.40
CA GLU A 17 5.36 -5.26 -6.69
C GLU A 17 5.65 -5.80 -5.29
N LYS A 18 4.61 -6.15 -4.53
CA LYS A 18 4.77 -6.65 -3.16
C LYS A 18 3.57 -7.49 -2.72
N VAL A 19 3.82 -8.68 -2.19
CA VAL A 19 2.81 -9.47 -1.46
C VAL A 19 2.64 -8.87 -0.07
N LEU A 20 1.41 -8.51 0.31
CA LEU A 20 1.09 -7.90 1.60
C LEU A 20 0.55 -8.92 2.59
N VAL A 21 -0.29 -9.84 2.12
CA VAL A 21 -0.81 -10.98 2.87
C VAL A 21 -0.82 -12.19 1.95
N ASP A 22 -0.29 -13.30 2.45
CA ASP A 22 -0.38 -14.62 1.82
C ASP A 22 -1.08 -15.62 2.74
N TYR A 23 -1.52 -16.72 2.13
CA TYR A 23 -2.00 -17.90 2.82
C TYR A 23 -1.41 -19.13 2.14
N LEU A 24 -0.61 -19.92 2.87
CA LEU A 24 0.09 -21.09 2.32
C LEU A 24 0.88 -20.77 1.03
N ASP A 25 1.65 -19.67 1.07
CA ASP A 25 2.42 -19.14 -0.06
C ASP A 25 1.59 -18.67 -1.27
N VAL A 26 0.25 -18.59 -1.14
CA VAL A 26 -0.65 -18.01 -2.15
C VAL A 26 -0.93 -16.53 -1.79
N PRO A 27 -0.60 -15.56 -2.66
CA PRO A 27 -0.89 -14.16 -2.42
C PRO A 27 -2.41 -13.88 -2.36
N ILE A 28 -2.89 -13.40 -1.21
CA ILE A 28 -4.31 -13.06 -1.02
C ILE A 28 -4.55 -11.56 -1.19
N PHE A 29 -3.64 -10.75 -0.63
CA PHE A 29 -3.70 -9.30 -0.73
C PHE A 29 -2.31 -8.80 -1.14
N PHE A 30 -2.22 -8.16 -2.30
CA PHE A 30 -0.93 -7.80 -2.86
C PHE A 30 -1.00 -6.55 -3.73
N LEU A 31 0.13 -5.88 -3.84
CA LEU A 31 0.32 -4.68 -4.62
C LEU A 31 0.94 -5.06 -5.97
N CYS A 32 0.29 -4.62 -7.04
CA CYS A 32 0.84 -4.58 -8.38
C CYS A 32 1.26 -3.16 -8.75
N LYS A 33 2.17 -3.07 -9.71
CA LYS A 33 2.64 -1.81 -10.28
C LYS A 33 2.67 -1.90 -11.79
N SER A 34 2.11 -0.88 -12.43
CA SER A 34 2.33 -0.64 -13.85
C SER A 34 3.46 0.37 -14.05
N LYS A 35 3.66 0.84 -15.28
CA LYS A 35 4.66 1.90 -15.53
C LYS A 35 4.35 3.19 -14.78
N LYS A 36 3.09 3.47 -14.45
CA LYS A 36 2.65 4.77 -13.92
C LYS A 36 1.90 4.68 -12.59
N SER A 37 1.20 3.58 -12.34
CA SER A 37 0.23 3.51 -11.25
C SER A 37 0.43 2.27 -10.39
N TYR A 38 -0.03 2.37 -9.16
CA TYR A 38 -0.16 1.25 -8.25
C TYR A 38 -1.56 0.66 -8.35
N TYR A 39 -1.66 -0.63 -8.10
CA TYR A 39 -2.91 -1.37 -8.09
C TYR A 39 -2.90 -2.30 -6.91
N ILE A 40 -3.91 -2.23 -6.06
CA ILE A 40 -4.10 -3.19 -4.99
C ILE A 40 -5.00 -4.32 -5.50
N VAL A 41 -4.67 -5.54 -5.11
CA VAL A 41 -5.34 -6.75 -5.57
C VAL A 41 -5.76 -7.58 -4.36
N LEU A 42 -7.00 -8.06 -4.39
CA LEU A 42 -7.56 -9.00 -3.45
C LEU A 42 -8.02 -10.25 -4.20
N CYS A 43 -7.52 -11.42 -3.83
CA CYS A 43 -8.08 -12.70 -4.22
C CYS A 43 -9.38 -12.94 -3.44
N ILE A 44 -10.51 -13.04 -4.16
CA ILE A 44 -11.84 -13.25 -3.57
C ILE A 44 -12.31 -14.69 -3.67
N ASP A 45 -11.71 -15.47 -4.58
CA ASP A 45 -11.91 -16.90 -4.71
C ASP A 45 -10.58 -17.57 -5.08
N MET A 46 -10.03 -18.37 -4.18
CA MET A 46 -8.76 -19.07 -4.41
C MET A 46 -8.89 -20.31 -5.29
N GLU A 47 -10.10 -20.87 -5.41
CA GLU A 47 -10.35 -22.06 -6.24
C GLU A 47 -10.53 -21.64 -7.70
N GLU A 48 -11.36 -20.62 -7.93
CA GLU A 48 -11.63 -20.08 -9.27
C GLU A 48 -10.63 -19.00 -9.70
N LEU A 49 -9.75 -18.56 -8.79
CA LEU A 49 -8.78 -17.48 -9.02
C LEU A 49 -9.47 -16.21 -9.53
N ASP A 50 -10.50 -15.78 -8.80
CA ASP A 50 -11.17 -14.50 -9.00
C ASP A 50 -10.51 -13.43 -8.11
N TYR A 51 -10.32 -12.25 -8.70
CA TYR A 51 -9.67 -11.11 -8.07
C TYR A 51 -10.49 -9.83 -8.20
N ILE A 52 -10.36 -8.96 -7.20
CA ILE A 52 -10.73 -7.55 -7.27
C ILE A 52 -9.44 -6.75 -7.37
N VAL A 53 -9.37 -5.87 -8.36
CA VAL A 53 -8.23 -4.99 -8.62
C VAL A 53 -8.69 -3.54 -8.56
N GLU A 54 -8.01 -2.75 -7.75
CA GLU A 54 -8.31 -1.32 -7.56
C GLU A 54 -7.06 -0.48 -7.83
N ARG A 55 -7.20 0.58 -8.61
CA ARG A 55 -6.09 1.50 -8.91
C ARG A 55 -5.90 2.47 -7.75
N LEU A 56 -4.66 2.66 -7.31
CA LEU A 56 -4.31 3.58 -6.24
C LEU A 56 -3.33 4.65 -6.71
N SER A 57 -3.51 5.85 -6.18
CA SER A 57 -2.50 6.91 -6.15
C SER A 57 -1.38 6.55 -5.18
N VAL A 58 -0.21 7.16 -5.35
CA VAL A 58 0.94 6.94 -4.45
C VAL A 58 0.59 7.33 -3.00
N GLY A 59 -0.20 8.39 -2.81
CA GLY A 59 -0.65 8.81 -1.48
C GLY A 59 -1.61 7.83 -0.80
N GLU A 60 -2.45 7.13 -1.57
CA GLU A 60 -3.32 6.08 -1.01
C GLU A 60 -2.53 4.84 -0.61
N VAL A 61 -1.50 4.47 -1.39
CA VAL A 61 -0.58 3.40 -1.01
C VAL A 61 0.17 3.74 0.28
N TYR A 62 0.64 4.99 0.42
CA TYR A 62 1.25 5.48 1.66
C TYR A 62 0.28 5.30 2.84
N LYS A 63 -0.95 5.80 2.71
CA LYS A 63 -1.96 5.69 3.77
C LYS A 63 -2.29 4.24 4.14
N LEU A 64 -2.35 3.34 3.17
CA LEU A 64 -2.53 1.91 3.42
C LEU A 64 -1.37 1.34 4.24
N PHE A 65 -0.11 1.62 3.86
CA PHE A 65 1.05 1.09 4.58
C PHE A 65 1.19 1.60 6.01
N HIS A 66 0.71 2.82 6.28
CA HIS A 66 0.75 3.43 7.60
C HIS A 66 -0.54 3.24 8.40
N GLY A 67 -1.48 2.42 7.91
CA GLY A 67 -2.73 2.11 8.61
C GLY A 67 -3.73 3.27 8.70
N GLU A 68 -3.53 4.33 7.91
CA GLU A 68 -4.46 5.48 7.86
C GLU A 68 -5.74 5.16 7.08
N ILE A 69 -5.71 4.15 6.21
CA ILE A 69 -6.87 3.59 5.53
C ILE A 69 -6.90 2.07 5.80
N ALA A 70 -8.03 1.55 6.25
CA ALA A 70 -8.22 0.11 6.45
C ALA A 70 -8.18 -0.64 5.11
N MET A 71 -7.72 -1.89 5.12
CA MET A 71 -7.57 -2.70 3.90
C MET A 71 -8.87 -2.82 3.10
N ARG A 72 -10.01 -2.93 3.80
CA ARG A 72 -11.34 -2.93 3.20
C ARG A 72 -11.66 -1.63 2.46
N ASP A 73 -11.35 -0.51 3.10
CA ASP A 73 -11.80 0.81 2.66
C ASP A 73 -11.06 1.27 1.40
N VAL A 74 -9.87 0.71 1.14
CA VAL A 74 -9.12 0.94 -0.10
C VAL A 74 -9.94 0.57 -1.34
N PHE A 75 -10.69 -0.53 -1.30
CA PHE A 75 -11.58 -0.95 -2.41
C PHE A 75 -12.87 -0.13 -2.51
N LEU A 76 -13.08 0.80 -1.58
CA LEU A 76 -14.25 1.66 -1.52
C LEU A 76 -13.91 3.12 -1.87
N LEU A 77 -12.66 3.43 -2.22
CA LEU A 77 -12.20 4.79 -2.51
C LEU A 77 -12.79 5.33 -3.82
N HIS A 78 -12.73 4.56 -4.90
CA HIS A 78 -13.18 5.01 -6.21
C HIS A 78 -14.52 4.38 -6.62
N GLU A 79 -15.17 4.98 -7.62
CA GLU A 79 -16.45 4.48 -8.15
C GLU A 79 -16.31 3.22 -9.01
N ARG A 80 -15.09 2.90 -9.47
CA ARG A 80 -14.84 1.84 -10.44
C ARG A 80 -13.64 1.02 -10.04
N PHE A 81 -13.81 -0.29 -10.16
CA PHE A 81 -12.78 -1.31 -9.95
C PHE A 81 -12.78 -2.30 -11.11
N TRP A 82 -11.84 -3.24 -11.11
CA TRP A 82 -11.85 -4.36 -12.06
C TRP A 82 -12.04 -5.68 -11.33
N LYS A 83 -12.94 -6.51 -11.85
CA LYS A 83 -12.98 -7.93 -11.52
C LYS A 83 -12.15 -8.69 -12.56
N VAL A 84 -11.28 -9.57 -12.10
CA VAL A 84 -10.46 -10.42 -12.97
C VAL A 84 -10.71 -11.87 -12.63
N SER A 85 -11.10 -12.67 -13.62
CA SER A 85 -11.11 -14.13 -13.51
C SER A 85 -9.92 -14.68 -14.27
N SER A 86 -9.04 -15.42 -13.59
CA SER A 86 -7.80 -15.94 -14.19
C SER A 86 -8.10 -16.94 -15.31
N GLY A 87 -7.41 -16.79 -16.44
CA GLY A 87 -7.36 -17.80 -17.49
C GLY A 87 -6.20 -18.78 -17.28
N GLU A 88 -5.98 -19.68 -18.25
CA GLU A 88 -4.79 -20.55 -18.27
C GLU A 88 -3.48 -19.76 -18.33
N ASN A 89 -3.54 -18.53 -18.86
CA ASN A 89 -2.46 -17.56 -18.84
C ASN A 89 -3.06 -16.15 -18.85
N VAL A 90 -2.23 -15.17 -18.51
CA VAL A 90 -2.64 -13.75 -18.35
C VAL A 90 -3.33 -13.17 -19.59
N THR A 91 -3.05 -13.66 -20.80
CA THR A 91 -3.72 -13.16 -22.03
C THR A 91 -5.13 -13.68 -22.20
N LEU A 92 -5.49 -14.73 -21.45
CA LEU A 92 -6.82 -15.34 -21.42
C LEU A 92 -7.63 -14.92 -20.18
N ASP A 93 -7.10 -14.02 -19.36
CA ASP A 93 -7.82 -13.46 -18.22
C ASP A 93 -9.07 -12.73 -18.70
N ARG A 94 -10.19 -12.98 -18.02
CA ARG A 94 -11.42 -12.23 -18.24
C ARG A 94 -11.41 -11.04 -17.29
N VAL A 95 -11.20 -9.85 -17.85
CA VAL A 95 -11.19 -8.58 -17.10
C VAL A 95 -12.51 -7.84 -17.35
N GLU A 96 -13.26 -7.59 -16.29
CA GLU A 96 -14.48 -6.80 -16.31
C GLU A 96 -14.30 -5.53 -15.49
N ARG A 97 -14.71 -4.39 -16.04
CA ARG A 97 -14.72 -3.12 -15.32
C ARG A 97 -16.09 -2.95 -14.67
N CYS A 98 -16.11 -2.89 -13.34
CA CYS A 98 -17.32 -2.84 -12.54
C CYS A 98 -17.46 -1.49 -11.84
N THR A 99 -18.68 -1.16 -11.40
CA THR A 99 -18.93 -0.03 -10.52
C THR A 99 -19.05 -0.49 -9.08
N LYS A 100 -18.80 0.42 -8.14
CA LYS A 100 -18.85 0.16 -6.70
C LYS A 100 -20.18 -0.44 -6.24
N GLU A 101 -21.30 -0.11 -6.89
CA GLU A 101 -22.61 -0.68 -6.55
C GLU A 101 -22.70 -2.19 -6.84
N GLN A 102 -21.86 -2.71 -7.73
CA GLN A 102 -21.78 -4.14 -8.07
C GLN A 102 -20.84 -4.91 -7.14
N LEU A 103 -20.13 -4.23 -6.23
CA LEU A 103 -19.20 -4.84 -5.31
C LEU A 103 -19.94 -5.57 -4.19
N ASP A 104 -19.72 -6.89 -4.08
CA ASP A 104 -20.12 -7.62 -2.88
C ASP A 104 -19.18 -7.25 -1.73
N VAL A 105 -19.65 -6.43 -0.81
CA VAL A 105 -18.83 -5.99 0.33
C VAL A 105 -18.46 -7.12 1.28
N ASN A 106 -19.13 -8.28 1.22
CA ASN A 106 -18.88 -9.40 2.13
C ASN A 106 -17.60 -10.17 1.78
N VAL A 107 -17.11 -10.06 0.54
CA VAL A 107 -15.83 -10.69 0.14
C VAL A 107 -14.61 -9.85 0.52
N LEU A 108 -14.81 -8.61 0.99
CA LEU A 108 -13.72 -7.72 1.37
C LEU A 108 -13.17 -8.08 2.76
N PRO A 109 -11.95 -7.62 3.11
CA PRO A 109 -11.39 -7.76 4.44
C PRO A 109 -12.31 -7.25 5.55
N GLU A 110 -12.05 -7.74 6.77
CA GLU A 110 -12.80 -7.33 7.96
C GLU A 110 -12.83 -5.80 8.10
N SER A 111 -13.99 -5.27 8.49
CA SER A 111 -14.18 -3.82 8.60
C SER A 111 -13.27 -3.25 9.69
N GLY A 112 -12.55 -2.17 9.36
CA GLY A 112 -11.57 -1.56 10.27
C GLY A 112 -10.24 -2.30 10.39
N ALA A 113 -10.02 -3.40 9.64
CA ALA A 113 -8.74 -4.09 9.65
C ALA A 113 -7.65 -3.26 8.96
N GLU A 114 -6.67 -2.80 9.75
CA GLU A 114 -5.51 -2.06 9.28
C GLU A 114 -4.39 -2.99 8.81
N PHE A 115 -3.64 -2.57 7.80
CA PHE A 115 -2.40 -3.26 7.42
C PHE A 115 -1.32 -3.00 8.47
N ARG A 116 -0.58 -4.05 8.86
CA ARG A 116 0.52 -3.95 9.83
C ARG A 116 1.81 -4.52 9.26
N ILE A 117 2.90 -3.79 9.49
CA ILE A 117 4.24 -4.20 9.11
C ILE A 117 4.78 -5.12 10.20
N LEU A 118 4.80 -6.43 9.92
CA LEU A 118 5.21 -7.44 10.90
C LEU A 118 6.59 -8.05 10.63
N THR A 119 7.17 -7.81 9.45
CA THR A 119 8.45 -8.39 9.04
C THR A 119 9.46 -7.30 8.67
N SER A 120 10.74 -7.58 8.92
CA SER A 120 11.83 -6.66 8.54
C SER A 120 11.93 -6.46 7.03
N ASP A 121 11.52 -7.44 6.24
CA ASP A 121 11.50 -7.33 4.78
C ASP A 121 10.40 -6.35 4.32
N MET A 122 9.21 -6.45 4.90
CA MET A 122 8.13 -5.49 4.66
C MET A 122 8.55 -4.09 5.14
N GLU A 123 9.18 -3.98 6.30
CA GLU A 123 9.66 -2.70 6.83
C GLU A 123 10.67 -2.02 5.90
N LYS A 124 11.65 -2.78 5.37
CA LYS A 124 12.62 -2.27 4.39
C LYS A 124 11.93 -1.76 3.13
N TYR A 125 10.96 -2.52 2.63
CA TYR A 125 10.18 -2.12 1.46
C TYR A 125 9.41 -0.81 1.73
N VAL A 126 8.69 -0.72 2.85
CA VAL A 126 7.93 0.51 3.20
C VAL A 126 8.86 1.70 3.39
N LYS A 127 10.01 1.55 4.04
CA LYS A 127 11.02 2.63 4.15
C LYS A 127 11.54 3.12 2.79
N SER A 128 11.78 2.19 1.85
CA SER A 128 12.16 2.54 0.48
C SER A 128 11.03 3.25 -0.26
N PHE A 129 9.78 2.83 -0.04
CA PHE A 129 8.60 3.47 -0.61
C PHE A 129 8.41 4.88 -0.05
N ASP A 130 8.50 5.07 1.27
CA ASP A 130 8.38 6.37 1.94
C ASP A 130 9.43 7.36 1.43
N SER A 131 10.68 6.92 1.28
CA SER A 131 11.76 7.75 0.72
C SER A 131 11.41 8.25 -0.68
N MET A 132 10.87 7.37 -1.54
CA MET A 132 10.42 7.73 -2.89
C MET A 132 9.21 8.67 -2.86
N PHE A 133 8.25 8.43 -1.97
CA PHE A 133 7.06 9.26 -1.79
C PHE A 133 7.43 10.69 -1.39
N PHE A 134 8.31 10.85 -0.40
CA PHE A 134 8.75 12.18 0.04
C PHE A 134 9.59 12.89 -1.02
N GLN A 135 10.47 12.19 -1.73
CA GLN A 135 11.24 12.78 -2.85
C GLN A 135 10.33 13.36 -3.93
N GLN A 136 9.24 12.66 -4.29
CA GLN A 136 8.25 13.18 -5.23
C GLN A 136 7.55 14.44 -4.68
N GLY A 137 7.17 14.44 -3.40
CA GLY A 137 6.58 15.60 -2.74
C GLY A 137 7.49 16.83 -2.77
N TYR A 138 8.78 16.66 -2.46
CA TYR A 138 9.77 17.73 -2.53
C TYR A 138 10.01 18.22 -3.95
N SER A 139 10.16 17.31 -4.92
CA SER A 139 10.34 17.64 -6.33
C SER A 139 9.18 18.50 -6.85
N ASN A 140 7.95 18.13 -6.53
CA ASN A 140 6.75 18.86 -6.94
C ASN A 140 6.66 20.24 -6.27
N SER A 141 6.94 20.33 -4.96
CA SER A 141 6.98 21.61 -4.27
C SER A 141 8.04 22.55 -4.84
N PHE A 142 9.20 22.00 -5.24
CA PHE A 142 10.27 22.77 -5.83
C PHE A 142 9.90 23.27 -7.23
N THR A 143 9.29 22.44 -8.08
CA THR A 143 8.83 22.87 -9.40
C THR A 143 7.83 24.01 -9.33
N THR A 144 6.89 23.96 -8.39
CA THR A 144 5.92 25.06 -8.18
C THR A 144 6.60 26.36 -7.79
N ILE A 145 7.58 26.32 -6.88
CA ILE A 145 8.35 27.50 -6.48
C ILE A 145 9.13 28.07 -7.68
N VAL A 146 9.75 27.22 -8.50
CA VAL A 146 10.48 27.66 -9.70
C VAL A 146 9.53 28.31 -10.71
N GLU A 147 8.34 27.74 -10.92
CA GLU A 147 7.30 28.31 -11.79
C GLU A 147 6.83 29.68 -11.27
N GLU A 148 6.53 29.81 -9.98
CA GLU A 148 6.15 31.08 -9.34
C GLU A 148 7.26 32.14 -9.46
N ILE A 149 8.52 31.76 -9.35
CA ILE A 149 9.66 32.67 -9.53
C ILE A 149 9.79 33.07 -11.01
N LYS A 150 9.62 32.14 -11.95
CA LYS A 150 9.66 32.42 -13.40
C LYS A 150 8.55 33.39 -13.82
N GLU A 151 7.35 33.25 -13.26
CA GLU A 151 6.23 34.17 -13.55
C GLU A 151 6.43 35.57 -12.96
N ASN A 152 7.16 35.70 -11.85
CA ASN A 152 7.38 36.97 -11.15
C ASN A 152 8.70 37.68 -11.48
N CYS A 153 9.62 37.07 -12.22
CA CYS A 153 10.93 37.65 -12.54
C CYS A 153 11.05 38.06 -14.01
N ASP A 154 11.20 39.36 -14.28
CA ASP A 154 11.35 39.90 -15.64
C ASP A 154 12.77 39.70 -16.21
N GLY A 155 12.84 39.09 -17.40
CA GLY A 155 13.86 39.26 -18.45
C GLY A 155 15.32 38.84 -18.26
N ILE A 156 15.88 38.73 -17.04
CA ILE A 156 17.33 38.43 -16.86
C ILE A 156 17.60 37.37 -15.77
N LEU A 157 16.81 37.33 -14.69
CA LEU A 157 17.01 36.35 -13.62
C LEU A 157 16.46 34.95 -13.96
N GLY A 158 15.34 34.89 -14.70
CA GLY A 158 14.69 33.63 -15.08
C GLY A 158 15.57 32.71 -15.94
N CYS A 159 16.45 33.29 -16.76
CA CYS A 159 17.33 32.55 -17.68
C CYS A 159 18.56 31.92 -17.00
N ARG A 160 18.95 32.36 -15.79
CA ARG A 160 20.14 31.86 -15.08
C ARG A 160 19.83 30.82 -14.00
N ILE A 161 18.55 30.59 -13.71
CA ILE A 161 18.12 29.55 -12.76
C ILE A 161 18.52 28.16 -13.29
N GLU A 162 18.41 27.95 -14.60
CA GLU A 162 18.78 26.66 -15.23
C GLU A 162 20.30 26.40 -15.19
N GLU A 163 21.13 27.44 -15.07
CA GLU A 163 22.60 27.31 -14.91
C GLU A 163 23.04 27.01 -13.46
N PHE A 164 22.18 27.28 -12.46
CA PHE A 164 22.47 27.03 -11.04
C PHE A 164 21.89 25.71 -10.52
N LEU A 165 20.99 25.08 -11.26
CA LEU A 165 20.34 23.83 -10.89
C LEU A 165 21.02 22.63 -11.55
N ASP A 166 22.30 22.41 -11.24
CA ASP A 166 22.89 21.10 -11.45
C ASP A 166 22.31 20.14 -10.39
N MET A 167 21.26 19.43 -10.77
CA MET A 167 20.50 18.48 -9.94
C MET A 167 21.33 17.29 -9.45
N SER A 168 22.60 17.16 -9.84
CA SER A 168 23.50 16.11 -9.39
C SER A 168 24.06 16.33 -7.98
N ASP A 169 24.06 17.57 -7.47
CA ASP A 169 24.68 17.95 -6.18
C ASP A 169 23.73 17.92 -4.97
N LEU A 170 22.43 17.71 -5.16
CA LEU A 170 21.44 17.62 -4.07
C LEU A 170 21.29 16.20 -3.48
N SER A 171 22.19 15.29 -3.84
CA SER A 171 22.46 14.06 -3.07
C SER A 171 23.18 14.38 -1.75
N TYR A 172 22.74 15.43 -1.05
CA TYR A 172 23.08 15.54 0.36
C TYR A 172 22.39 14.38 1.06
N ASP A 173 23.18 13.65 1.85
CA ASP A 173 22.72 12.81 2.95
C ASP A 173 21.91 13.68 3.91
N ILE A 174 20.68 14.04 3.52
CA ILE A 174 19.71 14.52 4.46
C ILE A 174 19.37 13.27 5.25
N GLU A 175 20.01 13.11 6.40
CA GLU A 175 19.41 12.38 7.52
C GLU A 175 18.09 13.08 7.83
N ILE A 176 17.08 12.82 7.03
CA ILE A 176 15.70 13.06 7.39
C ILE A 176 15.51 12.07 8.51
N LYS A 177 15.74 12.48 9.77
CA LYS A 177 15.07 11.87 10.90
C LYS A 177 13.62 12.10 10.60
N PRO A 178 12.91 11.10 10.04
CA PRO A 178 11.52 11.34 9.82
C PRO A 178 10.99 11.48 11.24
N THR A 179 10.16 12.49 11.50
CA THR A 179 9.27 12.42 12.66
C THR A 179 8.22 11.35 12.33
N VAL A 180 8.68 10.15 11.96
CA VAL A 180 7.96 8.91 12.19
C VAL A 180 7.56 9.05 13.63
N SER A 181 6.27 9.00 13.90
CA SER A 181 5.86 8.78 15.26
C SER A 181 6.57 7.49 15.69
N GLU A 182 7.60 7.61 16.54
CA GLU A 182 8.29 6.48 17.18
C GLU A 182 7.28 5.56 17.90
N ARG A 183 6.00 5.96 17.99
CA ARG A 183 4.89 5.22 18.58
C ARG A 183 4.42 4.00 17.80
N ILE A 184 4.78 3.78 16.54
CA ILE A 184 4.27 2.61 15.77
C ILE A 184 5.25 1.43 15.78
N TYR A 185 6.57 1.69 15.75
CA TYR A 185 7.58 0.63 15.67
C TYR A 185 7.89 -0.05 17.02
N ASP A 186 7.42 0.51 18.14
CA ASP A 186 7.81 0.09 19.50
C ASP A 186 6.68 -0.57 20.32
N LYS A 187 5.67 -1.14 19.67
CA LYS A 187 4.68 -1.99 20.37
C LYS A 187 4.97 -3.48 20.18
N GLY A 188 5.86 -3.97 21.05
CA GLY A 188 5.76 -5.32 21.61
C GLY A 188 6.33 -6.44 20.74
N PHE A 189 7.63 -6.66 20.88
CA PHE A 189 8.26 -7.94 20.59
C PHE A 189 7.68 -9.00 21.53
N CYS A 190 6.60 -9.67 21.12
CA CYS A 190 6.10 -10.88 21.78
C CYS A 190 6.58 -12.09 20.97
N SER A 191 7.73 -12.62 21.37
CA SER A 191 8.25 -13.89 20.90
C SER A 191 7.30 -15.02 21.30
N ARG A 192 6.56 -15.59 20.34
CA ARG A 192 6.07 -16.97 20.41
C ARG A 192 6.17 -17.64 19.03
N GLU A 193 6.76 -18.84 19.06
CA GLU A 193 6.95 -19.77 17.93
C GLU A 193 5.64 -20.17 17.24
N PRO A 194 5.73 -20.67 15.99
CA PRO A 194 4.64 -20.67 15.04
C PRO A 194 3.69 -21.82 15.36
N ASN A 195 2.40 -21.51 15.54
CA ASN A 195 1.26 -22.34 15.16
C ASN A 195 -0.02 -21.68 15.67
N SER A 196 -1.05 -21.72 14.83
CA SER A 196 -2.42 -21.25 15.06
C SER A 196 -2.67 -19.74 14.93
N ALA A 197 -3.42 -19.39 13.90
CA ALA A 197 -4.08 -18.10 13.76
C ALA A 197 -4.93 -17.82 15.01
N THR A 198 -4.65 -16.72 15.70
CA THR A 198 -5.55 -16.16 16.69
C THR A 198 -5.70 -14.67 16.44
N TYR A 199 -6.87 -14.29 15.94
CA TYR A 199 -7.31 -12.92 15.79
C TYR A 199 -7.45 -12.29 17.18
N VAL A 200 -6.75 -11.18 17.42
CA VAL A 200 -6.91 -10.40 18.66
C VAL A 200 -7.95 -9.31 18.41
N ASN A 201 -9.13 -9.52 18.97
CA ASN A 201 -10.19 -8.54 19.07
C ASN A 201 -9.75 -7.42 20.01
N CYS A 202 -9.47 -6.23 19.49
CA CYS A 202 -9.30 -5.03 20.30
C CYS A 202 -10.67 -4.34 20.47
N SER A 203 -11.50 -4.87 21.35
CA SER A 203 -12.63 -4.15 21.92
C SER A 203 -12.32 -3.81 23.37
N ASN A 204 -12.49 -2.53 23.69
CA ASN A 204 -12.65 -1.93 25.03
C ASN A 204 -11.39 -1.47 25.79
N ASN A 205 -11.27 -0.14 25.85
CA ASN A 205 -10.89 0.58 27.06
C ASN A 205 -11.74 0.08 28.24
N GLY A 206 -11.11 -0.42 29.30
CA GLY A 206 -11.77 -0.57 30.59
C GLY A 206 -11.14 -1.64 31.49
N MET A 207 -10.42 -1.16 32.50
CA MET A 207 -10.24 -1.77 33.83
C MET A 207 -9.83 -3.25 33.93
N TRP A 208 -8.61 -3.41 34.42
CA TRP A 208 -8.08 -4.60 35.07
C TRP A 208 -8.96 -5.03 36.24
N GLU A 209 -9.56 -6.21 36.16
CA GLU A 209 -9.79 -7.04 37.35
C GLU A 209 -9.48 -8.50 37.01
N SER A 210 -8.48 -9.02 37.70
CA SER A 210 -8.11 -10.43 37.77
C SER A 210 -9.12 -11.20 38.61
N SER A 211 -9.66 -12.29 38.10
CA SER A 211 -10.13 -13.39 38.94
C SER A 211 -9.96 -14.73 38.23
N GLU A 212 -8.97 -15.48 38.72
CA GLU A 212 -8.89 -16.94 38.63
C GLU A 212 -10.24 -17.57 39.02
N TRP A 213 -10.69 -18.64 38.36
CA TRP A 213 -11.35 -19.79 39.00
C TRP A 213 -11.35 -21.00 38.05
N LEU A 214 -10.44 -21.91 38.36
CA LEU A 214 -10.49 -23.39 38.29
C LEU A 214 -11.68 -24.05 37.57
N GLY A 215 -11.35 -24.94 36.63
CA GLY A 215 -12.33 -25.84 36.04
C GLY A 215 -12.77 -26.97 36.98
N THR A 216 -13.80 -27.71 36.57
CA THR A 216 -13.77 -29.19 36.57
C THR A 216 -14.90 -29.72 35.68
N ALA A 217 -14.59 -30.83 35.02
CA ALA A 217 -15.52 -31.71 34.34
C ALA A 217 -16.49 -32.39 35.32
N ALA A 218 -17.75 -32.55 34.89
CA ALA A 218 -18.57 -33.76 34.94
C ALA A 218 -19.94 -33.45 34.32
#